data_AF-A0A4Q5PW84-F1
#
_entry.id   AF-A0A4Q5PW84-F1
#
_cell.length_a   1.000
_cell.length_b   1.000
_cell.length_c   1.000
_cell.angle_alpha   90.00
_cell.angle_beta   90.00
_cell.angle_gamma   90.00
#
_symmetry.space_group_name_H-M   'P 1'
#
loop_
_entity.id
_entity.type
_entity.pdbx_description
1 polymer ?
#
loop_
_entity_poly.entity_id
_entity_poly.type
_entity_poly.pdbx_seq_one_letter_code
_entity_poly.pdbx_strand_id
1 'polypeptide(L)'
;MTSKIAIIGSGPTGIYTLAGLVPARVPLSITVFEVEADAGKGTPYHPDINDQAMLANIASIELPPICENLVDWLRRQSDLELERLNVARAQIKEREFYPRIVLGEYLQSQFQQLIEKGIANQHVIDVKTRHRVVDIKLQPEDIQLTVRTPDGERKDYAFDHVVMATGHDWPETTEVKPGYFVSPWPARALKSIDPGSIAILGTSLSAIDALMTVSTAYGAFYLDASGQLQYQSSAAGEGFRATMMSRKGLLPEADFYCDYPYAPLQICTVE
;
A
#
# COMPACT_ATOMS: atom_id res chain seq x y z
N MET A 1 1.01 -28.90 23.34
CA MET A 1 1.13 -27.45 23.62
C MET A 1 0.67 -26.70 22.38
N THR A 2 -0.08 -25.62 22.53
CA THR A 2 -0.51 -24.77 21.41
C THR A 2 0.69 -23.95 20.95
N SER A 3 1.06 -24.04 19.67
CA SER A 3 2.20 -23.28 19.15
C SER A 3 1.90 -21.77 19.15
N LYS A 4 2.86 -20.98 19.64
CA LYS A 4 2.81 -19.52 19.73
C LYS A 4 3.56 -18.89 18.58
N ILE A 5 2.86 -18.12 17.75
CA ILE A 5 3.39 -17.50 16.55
C ILE A 5 3.19 -15.99 16.65
N ALA A 6 4.26 -15.22 16.47
CA ALA A 6 4.15 -13.78 16.27
C ALA A 6 4.25 -13.41 14.79
N ILE A 7 3.44 -12.45 14.37
CA ILE A 7 3.54 -11.79 13.07
C ILE A 7 3.84 -10.31 13.35
N ILE A 8 4.96 -9.80 12.87
CA ILE A 8 5.38 -8.41 13.06
C ILE A 8 5.05 -7.61 11.81
N GLY A 9 3.99 -6.80 11.88
CA GLY A 9 3.44 -6.03 10.77
C GLY A 9 2.16 -6.65 10.23
N SER A 10 1.13 -5.83 10.03
CA SER A 10 -0.18 -6.26 9.51
C SER A 10 -0.45 -5.81 8.07
N GLY A 11 0.59 -5.51 7.29
CA GLY A 11 0.51 -5.29 5.86
C GLY A 11 0.33 -6.58 5.05
N PRO A 12 0.37 -6.53 3.70
CA PRO A 12 0.08 -7.69 2.84
C PRO A 12 0.83 -8.97 3.24
N THR A 13 2.14 -8.88 3.48
CA THR A 13 2.95 -10.05 3.89
C THR A 13 2.43 -10.69 5.18
N GLY A 14 2.05 -9.87 6.17
CA GLY A 14 1.48 -10.36 7.44
C GLY A 14 0.09 -10.97 7.25
N ILE A 15 -0.73 -10.36 6.39
CA ILE A 15 -2.08 -10.84 6.06
C ILE A 15 -2.02 -12.19 5.33
N TYR A 16 -1.16 -12.34 4.31
CA TYR A 16 -0.98 -13.62 3.63
C TYR A 16 -0.35 -14.69 4.52
N THR A 17 0.53 -14.28 5.45
CA THR A 17 1.03 -15.19 6.50
C THR A 17 -0.13 -15.72 7.35
N LEU A 18 -1.00 -14.83 7.84
CA LEU A 18 -2.18 -15.22 8.61
C LEU A 18 -3.11 -16.12 7.77
N ALA A 19 -3.33 -15.79 6.50
CA ALA A 19 -4.13 -16.59 5.57
C ALA A 19 -3.59 -18.02 5.40
N GLY A 20 -2.27 -18.20 5.41
CA GLY A 20 -1.64 -19.51 5.37
C GLY A 20 -1.74 -20.30 6.68
N LEU A 21 -1.85 -19.62 7.83
CA LEU A 21 -1.96 -20.25 9.15
C LEU A 21 -3.39 -20.64 9.52
N VAL A 22 -4.39 -19.84 9.16
CA VAL A 22 -5.82 -20.05 9.50
C VAL A 22 -6.39 -21.43 9.08
N PRO A 23 -5.95 -22.06 7.97
CA PRO A 23 -6.41 -23.41 7.61
C PRO A 23 -5.81 -24.55 8.46
N ALA A 24 -4.90 -24.26 9.39
CA ALA A 24 -4.26 -25.29 10.20
C ALA A 24 -5.30 -26.08 11.02
N ARG A 25 -5.19 -27.42 10.99
CA ARG A 25 -6.11 -28.32 11.71
C ARG A 25 -5.86 -28.38 13.22
N VAL A 26 -4.77 -27.77 13.69
CA VAL A 26 -4.41 -27.70 15.10
C VAL A 26 -4.61 -26.27 15.59
N PRO A 27 -5.14 -26.06 16.80
CA PRO A 27 -5.21 -24.73 17.39
C PRO A 27 -3.82 -24.07 17.46
N LEU A 28 -3.75 -22.80 17.10
CA LEU A 28 -2.57 -21.94 17.16
C LEU A 28 -2.86 -20.75 18.08
N SER A 29 -1.81 -20.19 18.67
CA SER A 29 -1.86 -18.91 19.38
C SER A 29 -1.06 -17.90 18.56
N ILE A 30 -1.76 -16.99 17.89
CA ILE A 30 -1.19 -16.03 16.95
C ILE A 30 -1.28 -14.63 17.56
N THR A 31 -0.17 -13.90 17.58
CA THR A 31 -0.17 -12.49 17.96
C THR A 31 0.35 -11.65 16.79
N VAL A 32 -0.46 -10.71 16.32
CA VAL A 32 -0.08 -9.76 15.28
C VAL A 32 0.29 -8.44 15.95
N PHE A 33 1.52 -7.96 15.75
CA PHE A 33 1.96 -6.65 16.22
C PHE A 33 1.88 -5.64 15.08
N GLU A 34 1.22 -4.52 15.33
CA GLU A 34 1.10 -3.40 14.40
C GLU A 34 1.54 -2.11 15.10
N VAL A 35 2.40 -1.35 14.43
CA VAL A 35 2.92 -0.09 14.96
C VAL A 35 1.89 1.02 14.86
N GLU A 36 1.03 0.99 13.85
CA GLU A 36 -0.03 1.95 13.64
C GLU A 36 -1.30 1.63 14.46
N ALA A 37 -2.24 2.58 14.46
CA ALA A 37 -3.55 2.40 15.06
C ALA A 37 -4.42 1.40 14.28
N ASP A 38 -4.32 1.44 12.95
CA ASP A 38 -5.15 0.68 12.04
C ASP A 38 -4.39 -0.55 11.51
N ALA A 39 -4.76 -1.72 12.00
CA ALA A 39 -4.24 -2.97 11.47
C ALA A 39 -4.87 -3.34 10.12
N GLY A 40 -4.12 -4.10 9.32
CA GLY A 40 -4.62 -4.72 8.10
C GLY A 40 -4.50 -3.88 6.84
N LYS A 41 -4.02 -2.62 6.89
CA LYS A 41 -3.88 -1.78 5.69
C LYS A 41 -2.49 -1.92 5.04
N GLY A 42 -1.45 -1.92 5.87
CA GLY A 42 -0.05 -1.80 5.44
C GLY A 42 0.32 -0.35 5.09
N THR A 43 1.52 0.08 5.48
CA THR A 43 2.01 1.46 5.31
C THR A 43 1.88 2.01 3.88
N PRO A 44 2.20 1.26 2.80
CA PRO A 44 2.11 1.77 1.42
C PRO A 44 0.69 2.05 0.93
N TYR A 45 -0.34 1.60 1.64
CA TYR A 45 -1.75 1.77 1.27
C TYR A 45 -2.52 2.62 2.28
N HIS A 46 -1.83 3.13 3.30
CA HIS A 46 -2.45 3.93 4.34
C HIS A 46 -2.85 5.32 3.79
N PRO A 47 -4.05 5.84 4.12
CA PRO A 47 -4.51 7.16 3.65
C PRO A 47 -3.62 8.31 4.13
N ASP A 48 -2.94 8.19 5.27
CA ASP A 48 -2.02 9.23 5.77
C ASP A 48 -0.73 9.35 4.94
N ILE A 49 -0.41 8.31 4.17
CA ILE A 49 0.80 8.23 3.32
C ILE A 49 0.47 8.62 1.88
N ASN A 50 -0.71 8.27 1.39
CA ASN A 50 -1.06 8.33 -0.03
C ASN A 50 -2.06 9.43 -0.37
N ASP A 51 -1.96 9.95 -1.59
CA ASP A 51 -3.02 10.77 -2.19
C ASP A 51 -4.09 9.89 -2.86
N GLN A 52 -5.33 10.39 -2.95
CA GLN A 52 -6.41 9.67 -3.63
C GLN A 52 -6.14 9.46 -5.13
N ALA A 53 -5.31 10.31 -5.75
CA ALA A 53 -4.90 10.16 -7.15
C ALA A 53 -3.74 9.17 -7.35
N MET A 54 -3.09 8.68 -6.28
CA MET A 54 -2.04 7.68 -6.41
C MET A 54 -2.66 6.31 -6.67
N LEU A 55 -2.44 5.79 -7.88
CA LEU A 55 -2.84 4.45 -8.25
C LEU A 55 -1.88 3.41 -7.70
N ALA A 56 -2.41 2.24 -7.37
CA ALA A 56 -1.59 1.07 -7.14
C ALA A 56 -0.95 0.65 -8.47
N ASN A 57 0.28 0.15 -8.41
CA ASN A 57 1.02 -0.34 -9.57
C ASN A 57 0.76 -1.83 -9.85
N ILE A 58 -0.38 -2.34 -9.38
CA ILE A 58 -0.79 -3.74 -9.53
C ILE A 58 -2.27 -3.72 -9.92
N ALA A 59 -2.59 -4.40 -11.02
CA ALA A 59 -3.98 -4.58 -11.43
C ALA A 59 -4.67 -5.59 -10.50
N SER A 60 -5.99 -5.50 -10.37
CA SER A 60 -6.73 -6.39 -9.46
C SER A 60 -6.55 -7.88 -9.77
N ILE A 61 -6.33 -8.27 -11.02
CA ILE A 61 -6.12 -9.67 -11.43
C ILE A 61 -4.81 -10.26 -10.90
N GLU A 62 -3.83 -9.41 -10.63
CA GLU A 62 -2.51 -9.82 -10.13
C GLU A 62 -2.52 -10.02 -8.62
N LEU A 63 -3.54 -9.52 -7.90
CA LEU A 63 -3.69 -9.68 -6.46
C LEU A 63 -4.34 -11.02 -6.14
N PRO A 64 -3.64 -11.96 -5.48
CA PRO A 64 -4.25 -13.23 -5.09
C PRO A 64 -5.46 -13.00 -4.18
N PRO A 65 -6.54 -13.79 -4.31
CA PRO A 65 -7.65 -13.70 -3.38
C PRO A 65 -7.21 -14.14 -1.97
N ILE A 66 -7.69 -13.43 -0.94
CA ILE A 66 -7.47 -13.77 0.47
C ILE A 66 -8.68 -14.52 1.01
N CYS A 67 -9.78 -13.81 1.29
CA CYS A 67 -11.09 -14.40 1.58
C CYS A 67 -12.03 -14.31 0.38
N GLU A 68 -11.90 -13.22 -0.38
CA GLU A 68 -12.57 -12.91 -1.65
C GLU A 68 -11.57 -12.13 -2.53
N ASN A 69 -11.81 -11.98 -3.85
CA ASN A 69 -10.98 -11.11 -4.69
C ASN A 69 -11.41 -9.63 -4.55
N LEU A 70 -10.56 -8.70 -5.01
CA LEU A 70 -10.79 -7.26 -4.88
C LEU A 70 -12.02 -6.77 -5.68
N VAL A 71 -12.28 -7.32 -6.88
CA VAL A 71 -13.43 -6.95 -7.71
C VAL A 71 -14.75 -7.29 -7.02
N ASP A 72 -14.85 -8.49 -6.45
CA ASP A 72 -16.05 -8.94 -5.74
C ASP A 72 -16.26 -8.10 -4.47
N TRP A 73 -15.17 -7.81 -3.74
CA TRP A 73 -15.21 -6.89 -2.61
C TRP A 73 -15.70 -5.49 -3.01
N LEU A 74 -15.22 -4.93 -4.12
CA LEU A 74 -15.66 -3.62 -4.61
C LEU A 74 -17.15 -3.64 -4.99
N ARG A 75 -17.60 -4.69 -5.69
CA ARG A 75 -18.99 -4.80 -6.15
C ARG A 75 -20.01 -4.83 -5.02
N ARG A 76 -19.65 -5.38 -3.85
CA ARG A 76 -20.54 -5.41 -2.68
C ARG A 76 -20.55 -4.12 -1.86
N GLN A 77 -19.66 -3.17 -2.11
CA GLN A 77 -19.67 -1.89 -1.39
C GLN A 77 -20.90 -1.06 -1.78
N SER A 78 -21.33 -0.17 -0.88
CA SER A 78 -22.39 0.80 -1.18
C SER A 78 -21.89 1.87 -2.16
N ASP A 79 -22.80 2.55 -2.84
CA ASP A 79 -22.42 3.64 -3.76
C ASP A 79 -21.70 4.78 -3.01
N LEU A 80 -22.10 5.07 -1.76
CA LEU A 80 -21.43 6.05 -0.90
C LEU A 80 -19.97 5.66 -0.61
N GLU A 81 -19.72 4.38 -0.36
CA GLU A 81 -18.36 3.91 -0.08
C GLU A 81 -17.49 3.91 -1.34
N LEU A 82 -18.06 3.53 -2.49
CA LEU A 82 -17.38 3.64 -3.77
C LEU A 82 -17.05 5.10 -4.14
N GLU A 83 -17.95 6.04 -3.85
CA GLU A 83 -17.71 7.47 -4.02
C GLU A 83 -16.56 7.96 -3.12
N ARG A 84 -16.55 7.56 -1.83
CA ARG A 84 -15.44 7.86 -0.90
C ARG A 84 -14.08 7.36 -1.41
N LEU A 85 -14.09 6.21 -2.08
CA LEU A 85 -12.92 5.56 -2.66
C LEU A 85 -12.53 6.09 -4.05
N ASN A 86 -13.31 7.01 -4.62
CA ASN A 86 -13.16 7.49 -5.99
C ASN A 86 -13.20 6.36 -7.03
N VAL A 87 -14.14 5.42 -6.87
CA VAL A 87 -14.35 4.28 -7.76
C VAL A 87 -15.75 4.35 -8.38
N ALA A 88 -15.82 4.43 -9.72
CA ALA A 88 -17.10 4.31 -10.41
C ALA A 88 -17.50 2.84 -10.55
N ARG A 89 -18.71 2.47 -10.09
CA ARG A 89 -19.20 1.08 -10.15
C ARG A 89 -19.11 0.45 -11.54
N ALA A 90 -19.41 1.23 -12.58
CA ALA A 90 -19.36 0.78 -13.97
C ALA A 90 -17.93 0.48 -14.48
N GLN A 91 -16.91 0.98 -13.79
CA GLN A 91 -15.49 0.80 -14.13
C GLN A 91 -14.83 -0.34 -13.36
N ILE A 92 -15.54 -1.01 -12.44
CA ILE A 92 -14.99 -2.12 -11.66
C ILE A 92 -14.69 -3.33 -12.56
N LYS A 93 -13.40 -3.57 -12.83
CA LYS A 93 -12.86 -4.63 -13.69
C LYS A 93 -11.58 -5.22 -13.11
N GLU A 94 -11.22 -6.43 -13.53
CA GLU A 94 -10.04 -7.16 -13.04
C GLU A 94 -8.71 -6.54 -13.50
N ARG A 95 -8.69 -5.89 -14.67
CA ARG A 95 -7.48 -5.26 -15.23
C ARG A 95 -7.34 -3.78 -14.88
N GLU A 96 -8.21 -3.29 -14.00
CA GLU A 96 -8.19 -1.89 -13.57
C GLU A 96 -7.14 -1.68 -12.47
N PHE A 97 -6.48 -0.52 -12.51
CA PHE A 97 -5.58 -0.05 -11.45
C PHE A 97 -6.35 0.87 -10.51
N TYR A 98 -6.57 0.43 -9.28
CA TYR A 98 -7.33 1.19 -8.29
C TYR A 98 -6.41 2.11 -7.47
N PRO A 99 -6.94 3.20 -6.88
CA PRO A 99 -6.20 4.00 -5.92
C PRO A 99 -5.58 3.15 -4.81
N ARG A 100 -4.37 3.48 -4.36
CA ARG A 100 -3.66 2.73 -3.30
C ARG A 100 -4.50 2.59 -2.03
N ILE A 101 -5.30 3.60 -1.72
CA ILE A 101 -6.21 3.57 -0.56
C ILE A 101 -7.28 2.48 -0.69
N VAL A 102 -7.73 2.13 -1.90
CA VAL A 102 -8.68 1.04 -2.14
C VAL A 102 -8.08 -0.29 -1.71
N LEU A 103 -6.80 -0.52 -2.02
CA LEU A 103 -6.09 -1.72 -1.60
C LEU A 103 -5.98 -1.78 -0.07
N GLY A 104 -5.73 -0.64 0.59
CA GLY A 104 -5.67 -0.58 2.06
C GLY A 104 -7.00 -0.99 2.71
N GLU A 105 -8.12 -0.46 2.20
CA GLU A 105 -9.46 -0.77 2.72
C GLU A 105 -9.87 -2.22 2.42
N TYR A 106 -9.53 -2.73 1.21
CA TYR A 106 -9.70 -4.13 0.87
C TYR A 106 -8.92 -5.04 1.81
N LEU A 107 -7.61 -4.80 1.97
CA LEU A 107 -6.73 -5.60 2.81
C LEU A 107 -7.19 -5.60 4.28
N GLN A 108 -7.63 -4.47 4.80
CA GLN A 108 -8.17 -4.40 6.16
C GLN A 108 -9.44 -5.23 6.31
N SER A 109 -10.36 -5.13 5.34
CA SER A 109 -11.54 -5.98 5.29
C SER A 109 -11.19 -7.47 5.20
N GLN A 110 -10.17 -7.86 4.42
CA GLN A 110 -9.74 -9.26 4.32
C GLN A 110 -9.08 -9.74 5.61
N PHE A 111 -8.27 -8.90 6.24
CA PHE A 111 -7.61 -9.17 7.51
C PHE A 111 -8.64 -9.44 8.62
N GLN A 112 -9.67 -8.60 8.72
CA GLN A 112 -10.75 -8.80 9.68
C GLN A 112 -11.49 -10.12 9.46
N GLN A 113 -11.81 -10.46 8.20
CA GLN A 113 -12.42 -11.75 7.88
C GLN A 113 -11.52 -12.94 8.22
N LEU A 114 -10.20 -12.82 8.05
CA LEU A 114 -9.25 -13.88 8.45
C LEU A 114 -9.22 -14.08 9.96
N ILE A 115 -9.28 -13.01 10.75
CA ILE A 115 -9.35 -13.11 12.21
C ILE A 115 -10.62 -13.88 12.61
N GLU A 116 -11.76 -13.50 12.06
CA GLU A 116 -13.05 -14.17 12.32
C GLU A 116 -13.01 -15.65 11.95
N LYS A 117 -12.48 -15.98 10.77
CA LYS A 117 -12.29 -17.37 10.32
C LYS A 117 -11.33 -18.14 11.23
N GLY A 118 -10.23 -17.52 11.66
CA GLY A 118 -9.26 -18.15 12.54
C GLY A 118 -9.82 -18.45 13.93
N ILE A 119 -10.59 -17.52 14.50
CA ILE A 119 -11.31 -17.73 15.77
C ILE A 119 -12.34 -18.85 15.63
N ALA A 120 -13.09 -18.89 14.51
CA ALA A 120 -14.03 -19.98 14.22
C ALA A 120 -13.31 -21.35 14.09
N ASN A 121 -12.07 -21.36 13.62
CA ASN A 121 -11.18 -22.52 13.57
C ASN A 121 -10.45 -22.79 14.91
N GLN A 122 -10.92 -22.21 16.02
CA GLN A 122 -10.40 -22.42 17.37
C GLN A 122 -8.96 -21.92 17.60
N HIS A 123 -8.45 -21.03 16.74
CA HIS A 123 -7.21 -20.32 17.02
C HIS A 123 -7.44 -19.19 18.03
N VAL A 124 -6.42 -18.89 18.83
CA VAL A 124 -6.36 -17.66 19.62
C VAL A 124 -5.63 -16.63 18.79
N ILE A 125 -6.30 -15.56 18.38
CA ILE A 125 -5.69 -14.48 17.59
C ILE A 125 -5.80 -13.19 18.38
N ASP A 126 -4.66 -12.58 18.67
CA ASP A 126 -4.56 -11.29 19.36
C ASP A 126 -3.89 -10.27 18.45
N VAL A 127 -4.51 -9.11 18.28
CA VAL A 127 -3.99 -8.02 17.43
C VAL A 127 -3.61 -6.85 18.33
N LYS A 128 -2.33 -6.53 18.34
CA LYS A 128 -1.73 -5.47 19.17
C LYS A 128 -1.37 -4.28 18.29
N THR A 129 -2.31 -3.36 18.14
CA THR A 129 -2.08 -2.06 17.46
C THR A 129 -1.34 -1.08 18.36
N ARG A 130 -0.66 -0.10 17.78
CA ARG A 130 0.22 0.84 18.50
C ARG A 130 1.33 0.15 19.31
N HIS A 131 1.74 -1.05 18.93
CA HIS A 131 2.82 -1.80 19.55
C HIS A 131 3.99 -1.93 18.58
N ARG A 132 5.13 -1.33 18.92
CA ARG A 132 6.35 -1.41 18.09
C ARG A 132 7.25 -2.50 18.63
N VAL A 133 7.51 -3.55 17.86
CA VAL A 133 8.62 -4.46 18.14
C VAL A 133 9.94 -3.73 17.91
N VAL A 134 10.79 -3.67 18.94
CA VAL A 134 12.06 -2.91 18.92
C VAL A 134 13.29 -3.82 18.97
N ASP A 135 13.15 -5.08 19.38
CA ASP A 135 14.23 -6.06 19.38
C ASP A 135 13.69 -7.50 19.24
N ILE A 136 14.53 -8.38 18.69
CA ILE A 136 14.26 -9.81 18.54
C ILE A 136 15.49 -10.58 19.01
N LYS A 137 15.31 -11.47 19.98
CA LYS A 137 16.38 -12.31 20.52
C LYS A 137 16.02 -13.78 20.41
N LEU A 138 16.86 -14.53 19.71
CA LEU A 138 16.77 -15.99 19.66
C LEU A 138 17.29 -16.57 20.99
N GLN A 139 16.47 -17.38 21.65
CA GLN A 139 16.81 -18.11 22.86
C GLN A 139 16.88 -19.62 22.56
N PRO A 140 17.44 -20.44 23.47
CA PRO A 140 17.51 -21.88 23.25
C PRO A 140 16.13 -22.54 23.06
N GLU A 141 15.10 -22.04 23.76
CA GLU A 141 13.76 -22.66 23.80
C GLU A 141 12.67 -21.85 23.08
N ASP A 142 12.91 -20.55 22.82
CA ASP A 142 11.93 -19.64 22.24
C ASP A 142 12.58 -18.45 21.52
N ILE A 143 11.74 -17.55 21.00
CA ILE A 143 12.13 -16.27 20.43
C ILE A 143 11.49 -15.17 21.27
N GLN A 144 12.32 -14.33 21.89
CA GLN A 144 11.88 -13.17 22.65
C GLN A 144 11.71 -11.97 21.73
N LEU A 145 10.56 -11.30 21.84
CA LEU A 145 10.30 -9.99 21.26
C LEU A 145 10.26 -8.95 22.37
N THR A 146 11.06 -7.90 22.26
CA THR A 146 10.90 -6.70 23.08
C THR A 146 10.02 -5.72 22.33
N VAL A 147 8.93 -5.31 22.96
CA VAL A 147 7.87 -4.51 22.34
C VAL A 147 7.67 -3.24 23.15
N ARG A 148 7.71 -2.09 22.48
CA ARG A 148 7.28 -0.81 23.04
C ARG A 148 5.77 -0.70 22.95
N THR A 149 5.10 -0.61 24.09
CA THR A 149 3.64 -0.52 24.23
C THR A 149 3.15 0.93 24.06
N PRO A 150 1.83 1.16 23.92
CA PRO A 150 1.28 2.50 23.67
C PRO A 150 1.57 3.53 24.79
N ASP A 151 1.75 3.06 26.03
CA ASP A 151 2.15 3.86 27.19
C ASP A 151 3.66 4.18 27.24
N GLY A 152 4.44 3.68 26.27
CA GLY A 152 5.88 3.86 26.17
C GLY A 152 6.70 2.86 26.98
N GLU A 153 6.06 1.95 27.71
CA GLU A 153 6.75 0.88 28.41
C GLU A 153 7.37 -0.13 27.43
N ARG A 154 8.36 -0.89 27.91
CA ARG A 154 8.92 -2.02 27.17
C ARG A 154 8.46 -3.31 27.82
N LYS A 155 7.90 -4.20 27.02
CA LYS A 155 7.43 -5.51 27.46
C LYS A 155 8.00 -6.60 26.59
N ASP A 156 8.42 -7.69 27.24
CA ASP A 156 8.93 -8.87 26.57
C ASP A 156 7.83 -9.90 26.37
N TYR A 157 7.85 -10.54 25.20
CA TYR A 157 6.96 -11.63 24.81
C TYR A 157 7.80 -12.80 24.28
N ALA A 158 7.38 -14.03 24.52
CA ALA A 158 8.07 -15.23 24.03
C ALA A 158 7.17 -16.03 23.08
N PHE A 159 7.73 -16.42 21.94
CA PHE A 159 7.04 -17.15 20.87
C PHE A 159 7.89 -18.31 20.36
N ASP A 160 7.24 -19.38 19.88
CA ASP A 160 7.94 -20.50 19.24
C ASP A 160 8.41 -20.11 17.83
N HIS A 161 7.63 -19.26 17.15
CA HIS A 161 7.90 -18.79 15.81
C HIS A 161 7.62 -17.29 15.68
N VAL A 162 8.42 -16.60 14.88
CA VAL A 162 8.26 -15.18 14.57
C VAL A 162 8.37 -14.98 13.07
N VAL A 163 7.39 -14.30 12.49
CA VAL A 163 7.40 -13.87 11.09
C VAL A 163 7.60 -12.35 11.05
N MET A 164 8.70 -11.92 10.43
CA MET A 164 8.98 -10.50 10.20
C MET A 164 8.32 -10.05 8.89
N ALA A 165 7.25 -9.26 9.01
CA ALA A 165 6.48 -8.70 7.90
C ALA A 165 6.46 -7.15 7.97
N THR A 166 7.61 -6.55 8.32
CA THR A 166 7.75 -5.13 8.67
C THR A 166 7.74 -4.18 7.48
N GLY A 167 7.77 -4.70 6.24
CA GLY A 167 7.80 -3.88 5.03
C GLY A 167 9.11 -3.11 4.85
N HIS A 168 9.02 -1.96 4.17
CA HIS A 168 10.16 -1.11 3.83
C HIS A 168 10.40 -0.01 4.87
N ASP A 169 11.67 0.35 5.06
CA ASP A 169 12.09 1.48 5.87
C ASP A 169 11.96 2.78 5.07
N TRP A 170 11.22 3.76 5.60
CA TRP A 170 11.02 5.07 4.99
C TRP A 170 11.76 6.13 5.80
N PRO A 171 12.40 7.11 5.16
CA PRO A 171 13.10 8.17 5.89
C PRO A 171 12.11 8.96 6.77
N GLU A 172 12.45 9.15 8.05
CA GLU A 172 11.62 9.88 9.01
C GLU A 172 11.40 11.36 8.61
N THR A 173 12.33 11.93 7.84
CA THR A 173 12.25 13.31 7.34
C THR A 173 12.24 13.34 5.82
N THR A 174 11.14 13.84 5.25
CA THR A 174 10.96 13.95 3.80
C THR A 174 11.74 15.14 3.22
N GLU A 175 11.72 16.30 3.88
CA GLU A 175 12.46 17.50 3.49
C GLU A 175 13.77 17.59 4.29
N VAL A 176 14.91 17.43 3.63
CA VAL A 176 16.22 17.46 4.32
C VAL A 176 16.88 18.84 4.30
N LYS A 177 16.43 19.72 3.40
CA LYS A 177 16.82 21.13 3.27
C LYS A 177 15.66 21.89 2.63
N PRO A 178 15.51 23.20 2.86
CA PRO A 178 14.44 24.00 2.26
C PRO A 178 14.29 23.77 0.75
N GLY A 179 13.12 23.27 0.33
CA GLY A 179 12.78 22.97 -1.06
C GLY A 179 13.38 21.67 -1.62
N TYR A 180 14.02 20.83 -0.80
CA TYR A 180 14.63 19.56 -1.24
C TYR A 180 14.06 18.36 -0.48
N PHE A 181 13.27 17.56 -1.20
CA PHE A 181 12.55 16.40 -0.70
C PHE A 181 13.23 15.11 -1.19
N VAL A 182 13.56 14.20 -0.28
CA VAL A 182 14.24 12.91 -0.58
C VAL A 182 13.29 11.75 -0.82
N SER A 183 12.00 11.94 -0.52
CA SER A 183 10.95 10.92 -0.65
C SER A 183 9.67 11.59 -1.18
N PRO A 184 8.88 10.91 -2.03
CA PRO A 184 7.57 11.40 -2.45
C PRO A 184 6.47 11.12 -1.40
N TRP A 185 6.83 10.47 -0.29
CA TRP A 185 5.93 10.15 0.82
C TRP A 185 6.37 10.82 2.13
N PRO A 186 5.41 11.16 3.01
CA PRO A 186 3.96 11.07 2.77
C PRO A 186 3.50 12.16 1.79
N ALA A 187 2.45 11.88 1.01
CA ALA A 187 1.94 12.78 -0.02
C ALA A 187 1.65 14.20 0.50
N ARG A 188 1.15 14.30 1.74
CA ARG A 188 0.89 15.59 2.41
C ARG A 188 2.10 16.52 2.48
N ALA A 189 3.32 15.97 2.56
CA ALA A 189 4.54 16.78 2.63
C ALA A 189 4.86 17.45 1.29
N LEU A 190 4.46 16.86 0.17
CA LEU A 190 4.68 17.45 -1.15
C LEU A 190 3.61 18.48 -1.51
N LYS A 191 2.42 18.38 -0.92
CA LYS A 191 1.33 19.36 -1.11
C LYS A 191 1.63 20.73 -0.50
N SER A 192 2.64 20.86 0.36
CA SER A 192 3.08 22.16 0.89
C SER A 192 4.13 22.86 0.03
N ILE A 193 4.57 22.26 -1.09
CA ILE A 193 5.55 22.87 -1.99
C ILE A 193 4.85 23.96 -2.78
N ASP A 194 5.25 25.23 -2.63
CA ASP A 194 4.70 26.38 -3.36
C ASP A 194 4.67 26.18 -4.89
N PRO A 195 3.70 26.79 -5.60
CA PRO A 195 3.62 26.70 -7.04
C PRO A 195 4.87 27.34 -7.67
N GLY A 196 5.50 26.63 -8.60
CA GLY A 196 6.71 27.10 -9.25
C GLY A 196 7.35 26.05 -10.15
N SER A 197 8.64 26.24 -10.45
CA SER A 197 9.44 25.28 -11.21
C SER A 197 9.96 24.19 -10.28
N ILE A 198 9.42 22.98 -10.43
CA ILE A 198 9.72 21.82 -9.59
C ILE A 198 10.45 20.78 -10.43
N ALA A 199 11.57 20.30 -9.91
CA ALA A 199 12.39 19.30 -10.57
C ALA A 199 12.31 17.98 -9.80
N ILE A 200 11.89 16.90 -10.46
CA ILE A 200 11.71 15.58 -9.86
C ILE A 200 12.81 14.67 -10.39
N LEU A 201 13.74 14.25 -9.51
CA LEU A 201 14.82 13.35 -9.89
C LEU A 201 14.33 11.90 -9.86
N GLY A 202 14.00 11.38 -11.04
CA GLY A 202 13.48 10.04 -11.24
C GLY A 202 12.43 10.04 -12.35
N THR A 203 12.24 8.89 -12.98
CA THR A 203 11.25 8.71 -14.05
C THR A 203 10.30 7.54 -13.82
N SER A 204 10.52 6.72 -12.81
CA SER A 204 9.68 5.55 -12.49
C SER A 204 8.50 5.89 -11.55
N LEU A 205 7.84 4.87 -10.98
CA LEU A 205 6.60 4.97 -10.20
C LEU A 205 6.67 6.01 -9.08
N SER A 206 7.73 6.02 -8.26
CA SER A 206 7.89 7.02 -7.19
C SER A 206 7.93 8.46 -7.69
N ALA A 207 8.52 8.69 -8.87
CA ALA A 207 8.57 10.02 -9.47
C ALA A 207 7.22 10.43 -10.07
N ILE A 208 6.48 9.45 -10.62
CA ILE A 208 5.10 9.66 -11.07
C ILE A 208 4.20 9.99 -9.88
N ASP A 209 4.33 9.28 -8.76
CA ASP A 209 3.58 9.57 -7.52
C ASP A 209 3.90 10.98 -6.99
N ALA A 210 5.17 11.39 -6.99
CA ALA A 210 5.56 12.75 -6.65
C ALA A 210 4.92 13.79 -7.59
N LEU A 211 5.00 13.56 -8.91
CA LEU A 211 4.43 14.45 -9.91
C LEU A 211 2.92 14.59 -9.72
N MET A 212 2.21 13.47 -9.57
CA MET A 212 0.76 13.46 -9.38
C MET A 212 0.38 14.21 -8.11
N THR A 213 1.06 13.97 -7.00
CA THR A 213 0.79 14.62 -5.70
C THR A 213 0.90 16.14 -5.76
N VAL A 214 1.97 16.65 -6.38
CA VAL A 214 2.16 18.09 -6.51
C VAL A 214 1.17 18.67 -7.53
N SER A 215 0.93 17.96 -8.63
CA SER A 215 0.00 18.41 -9.68
C SER A 215 -1.43 18.53 -9.15
N THR A 216 -1.89 17.60 -8.30
CA THR A 216 -3.23 17.64 -7.70
C THR A 216 -3.39 18.66 -6.58
N ALA A 217 -2.30 19.23 -6.06
CA ALA A 217 -2.37 20.39 -5.17
C ALA A 217 -2.75 21.68 -5.92
N TYR A 218 -2.46 21.74 -7.23
CA TYR A 218 -2.55 22.95 -8.04
C TYR A 218 -3.52 22.87 -9.21
N GLY A 219 -4.18 21.73 -9.41
CA GLY A 219 -5.09 21.50 -10.51
C GLY A 219 -5.65 20.09 -10.52
N ALA A 220 -6.25 19.70 -11.64
CA ALA A 220 -6.83 18.37 -11.80
C ALA A 220 -6.69 17.90 -13.25
N PHE A 221 -6.76 16.58 -13.42
CA PHE A 221 -6.72 15.94 -14.73
C PHE A 221 -8.14 15.55 -15.14
N TYR A 222 -8.51 15.86 -16.38
CA TYR A 222 -9.82 15.57 -16.95
C TYR A 222 -9.66 14.91 -18.32
N LEU A 223 -10.49 13.93 -18.60
CA LEU A 223 -10.66 13.44 -19.96
C LEU A 223 -11.59 14.40 -20.70
N ASP A 224 -11.16 14.88 -21.87
CA ASP A 224 -12.05 15.61 -22.75
C ASP A 224 -13.06 14.66 -23.44
N ALA A 225 -13.96 15.23 -24.25
CA ALA A 225 -14.96 14.45 -24.97
C ALA A 225 -14.37 13.41 -25.96
N SER A 226 -13.09 13.54 -26.33
CA SER A 226 -12.38 12.58 -27.18
C SER A 226 -11.63 11.50 -26.38
N GLY A 227 -11.64 11.60 -25.04
CA GLY A 227 -10.89 10.71 -24.15
C GLY A 227 -9.42 11.11 -24.00
N GLN A 228 -9.03 12.32 -24.41
CA GLN A 228 -7.67 12.81 -24.18
C GLN A 228 -7.56 13.38 -22.76
N LEU A 229 -6.55 12.95 -22.01
CA LEU A 229 -6.28 13.45 -20.67
C LEU A 229 -5.62 14.84 -20.73
N GLN A 230 -6.24 15.82 -20.08
CA GLN A 230 -5.76 17.20 -19.99
C GLN A 230 -5.62 17.63 -18.54
N TYR A 231 -4.52 18.33 -18.24
CA TYR A 231 -4.33 18.98 -16.94
C TYR A 231 -4.91 20.39 -16.98
N GLN A 232 -5.76 20.72 -16.01
CA GLN A 232 -6.29 22.06 -15.81
C GLN A 232 -5.76 22.62 -14.50
N SER A 233 -5.00 23.71 -14.61
CA SER A 233 -4.46 24.42 -13.44
C SER A 233 -5.52 25.31 -12.80
N SER A 234 -5.50 25.36 -11.47
CA SER A 234 -6.26 26.30 -10.66
C SER A 234 -5.56 27.67 -10.59
N ALA A 235 -6.26 28.71 -10.12
CA ALA A 235 -5.65 30.02 -9.91
C ALA A 235 -4.45 29.99 -8.94
N ALA A 236 -4.49 29.10 -7.93
CA ALA A 236 -3.37 28.91 -6.99
C ALA A 236 -2.18 28.19 -7.63
N GLY A 237 -2.35 27.58 -8.81
CA GLY A 237 -1.32 26.87 -9.56
C GLY A 237 -0.62 27.71 -10.62
N GLU A 238 -0.85 29.04 -10.66
CA GLU A 238 -0.23 29.90 -11.66
C GLU A 238 1.30 29.79 -11.61
N GLY A 239 1.92 29.47 -12.74
CA GLY A 239 3.37 29.27 -12.84
C GLY A 239 3.89 27.88 -12.44
N PHE A 240 3.01 26.96 -12.01
CA PHE A 240 3.39 25.56 -11.75
C PHE A 240 3.97 24.91 -13.02
N ARG A 241 5.19 24.39 -12.90
CA ARG A 241 5.86 23.60 -13.93
C ARG A 241 6.64 22.49 -13.25
N ALA A 242 6.32 21.24 -13.57
CA ALA A 242 7.09 20.09 -13.10
C ALA A 242 7.94 19.52 -14.24
N THR A 243 9.20 19.19 -13.95
CA THR A 243 10.11 18.52 -14.88
C THR A 243 10.63 17.24 -14.24
N MET A 244 10.32 16.09 -14.84
CA MET A 244 10.93 14.81 -14.46
C MET A 244 12.31 14.69 -15.11
N MET A 245 13.31 14.34 -14.32
CA MET A 245 14.71 14.27 -14.73
C MET A 245 15.23 12.85 -14.57
N SER A 246 15.94 12.35 -15.59
CA SER A 246 16.63 11.06 -15.53
C SER A 246 18.09 11.23 -15.90
N ARG A 247 18.99 10.63 -15.11
CA ARG A 247 20.43 10.62 -15.41
C ARG A 247 20.75 9.95 -16.74
N LYS A 248 19.88 9.04 -17.21
CA LYS A 248 20.07 8.23 -18.42
C LYS A 248 19.03 8.50 -19.51
N GLY A 249 18.11 9.45 -19.31
CA GLY A 249 17.01 9.70 -20.25
C GLY A 249 16.00 8.55 -20.39
N LEU A 250 16.01 7.57 -19.47
CA LEU A 250 15.09 6.43 -19.50
C LEU A 250 13.74 6.83 -18.90
N LEU A 251 12.66 6.45 -19.56
CA LEU A 251 11.30 6.42 -19.01
C LEU A 251 10.95 4.96 -18.67
N PRO A 252 10.15 4.70 -17.63
CA PRO A 252 9.64 3.36 -17.35
C PRO A 252 8.82 2.88 -18.55
N GLU A 253 8.95 1.60 -18.85
CA GLU A 253 8.05 0.96 -19.81
C GLU A 253 6.62 1.07 -19.24
N ALA A 254 5.69 1.58 -20.06
CA ALA A 254 4.27 1.50 -19.73
C ALA A 254 3.92 0.00 -19.69
N ASP A 255 3.24 -0.42 -18.63
CA ASP A 255 2.84 -1.81 -18.44
C ASP A 255 2.20 -2.34 -19.73
N PHE A 256 2.73 -3.45 -20.25
CA PHE A 256 2.45 -3.87 -21.62
C PHE A 256 0.96 -4.20 -21.79
N TYR A 257 0.23 -3.35 -22.52
CA TYR A 257 -1.04 -3.78 -23.10
C TYR A 257 -0.75 -4.77 -24.22
N CYS A 258 -1.19 -6.02 -24.03
CA CYS A 258 -1.19 -7.04 -25.05
C CYS A 258 -2.55 -7.73 -25.06
N ASP A 259 -3.13 -7.89 -26.26
CA ASP A 259 -4.36 -8.67 -26.44
C ASP A 259 -4.09 -10.13 -26.01
N TYR A 260 -5.07 -10.76 -25.34
CA TYR A 260 -5.02 -12.18 -24.99
C TYR A 260 -6.08 -12.96 -25.79
N PRO A 261 -5.71 -14.05 -26.51
CA PRO A 261 -4.35 -14.60 -26.61
C PRO A 261 -3.39 -13.66 -27.35
N TYR A 262 -2.10 -13.76 -27.04
CA TYR A 262 -1.07 -12.92 -27.64
C TYR A 262 -1.20 -12.89 -29.16
N ALA A 263 -1.38 -11.70 -29.72
CA ALA A 263 -1.27 -11.51 -31.17
C ALA A 263 0.17 -11.81 -31.60
N PRO A 264 0.39 -12.52 -32.73
CA PRO A 264 1.72 -12.76 -33.26
C PRO A 264 2.47 -11.44 -33.48
N LEU A 265 3.69 -11.34 -32.94
CA LEU A 265 4.55 -10.16 -33.13
C LEU A 265 4.86 -10.00 -34.62
N GLN A 266 4.56 -8.83 -35.19
CA GLN A 266 4.82 -8.53 -36.61
C GLN A 266 6.22 -7.95 -36.85
N ILE A 267 6.87 -7.44 -35.81
CA ILE A 267 8.16 -6.76 -35.88
C ILE A 267 9.07 -7.35 -34.81
N CYS A 268 10.22 -7.86 -35.24
CA CYS A 268 11.30 -8.25 -34.33
C CYS A 268 12.41 -7.20 -34.46
N THR A 269 12.71 -6.47 -33.39
CA THR A 269 13.92 -5.62 -33.35
C THR A 269 15.13 -6.52 -33.14
N VAL A 270 16.11 -6.38 -34.03
CA VAL A 270 17.38 -7.12 -33.96
C VAL A 270 18.15 -6.68 -32.72
N GLU A 271 18.66 -7.64 -31.94
CA GLU A 271 19.59 -7.38 -30.81
C GLU A 271 20.87 -6.63 -31.25
#